data_AF-A0A6B3EWY9-F1
#
_entry.id   AF-A0A6B3EWY9-F1
#
_cell.length_a   1.000
_cell.length_b   1.000
_cell.length_c   1.000
_cell.angle_alpha   90.00
_cell.angle_beta   90.00
_cell.angle_gamma   90.00
#
_symmetry.space_group_name_H-M   'P 1'
#
loop_
_entity.id
_entity.type
_entity.pdbx_description
1 polymer ?
#
loop_
_entity_poly.entity_id
_entity_poly.type
_entity_poly.pdbx_seq_one_letter_code
_entity_poly.pdbx_strand_id
1 'polypeptide(L)'
;FLKDNEDKVPGEIKTEVEEALTELKEKLKGEDTAEIKTATEKVAAVSQKLGQAMYADAQATAGAEGAAPGADAGAKADDDVVDAEIVDEDKKDGAA
;
A
#
# COMPACT_ATOMS: atom_id res chain seq x y z
N PHE A 1 11.22 6.42 4.63
CA PHE A 1 10.00 5.59 4.48
C PHE A 1 10.15 4.24 5.15
N LEU A 2 10.85 3.24 4.56
CA LEU A 2 11.01 1.92 5.21
C LEU A 2 11.56 2.05 6.64
N LYS A 3 12.62 2.86 6.80
CA LYS A 3 13.29 3.12 8.07
C LYS A 3 12.42 3.76 9.17
N ASP A 4 11.38 4.46 8.75
CA ASP A 4 10.51 5.22 9.66
C ASP A 4 9.26 4.41 10.03
N ASN A 5 9.05 3.26 9.38
CA ASN A 5 7.85 2.43 9.52
C ASN A 5 8.21 0.94 9.68
N GLU A 6 9.44 0.64 10.10
CA GLU A 6 9.95 -0.74 10.20
C GLU A 6 9.09 -1.63 11.11
N ASP A 7 8.43 -1.04 12.09
CA ASP A 7 7.51 -1.64 13.05
C ASP A 7 6.13 -1.94 12.47
N LYS A 8 5.73 -1.22 11.43
CA LYS A 8 4.42 -1.33 10.75
C LYS A 8 4.48 -2.14 9.45
N VAL A 9 5.66 -2.67 9.15
CA VAL A 9 5.92 -3.36 7.89
C VAL A 9 6.12 -4.84 8.17
N PRO A 10 5.40 -5.72 7.45
CA PRO A 10 5.61 -7.16 7.57
C PRO A 10 7.08 -7.52 7.32
N GLY A 11 7.66 -8.36 8.18
CA GLY A 11 9.08 -8.71 8.10
C GLY A 11 9.51 -9.27 6.74
N GLU A 12 8.63 -10.03 6.09
CA GLU A 12 8.85 -10.53 4.72
C GLU A 12 9.02 -9.40 3.70
N ILE A 13 8.13 -8.39 3.73
CA ILE A 13 8.23 -7.24 2.84
C ILE A 13 9.46 -6.40 3.16
N LYS A 14 9.81 -6.25 4.44
CA LYS A 14 11.05 -5.56 4.84
C LYS A 14 12.26 -6.23 4.20
N THR A 15 12.35 -7.56 4.28
CA THR A 15 13.42 -8.33 3.65
C THR A 15 13.43 -8.17 2.14
N GLU A 16 12.28 -8.28 1.46
CA GLU A 16 12.20 -8.08 -0.01
C GLU A 16 12.72 -6.69 -0.42
N VAL A 17 12.38 -5.64 0.33
CA VAL A 17 12.82 -4.26 0.03
C VAL A 17 14.33 -4.11 0.25
N GLU A 18 14.87 -4.64 1.35
CA GLU A 18 16.31 -4.58 1.66
C GLU A 18 17.14 -5.33 0.61
N GLU A 19 16.68 -6.50 0.17
CA GLU A 19 17.31 -7.28 -0.90
C GLU A 19 17.28 -6.53 -2.24
N ALA A 20 16.13 -5.99 -2.65
CA ALA A 20 16.01 -5.24 -3.89
C ALA A 20 16.89 -3.98 -3.90
N LEU A 21 17.00 -3.28 -2.76
CA LEU A 21 17.90 -2.13 -2.62
C LEU A 21 19.38 -2.53 -2.67
N THR A 22 19.73 -3.69 -2.11
CA THR A 22 21.09 -4.22 -2.17
C THR A 22 21.45 -4.60 -3.59
N GLU A 23 20.55 -5.30 -4.29
CA GLU A 23 20.71 -5.64 -5.70
C GLU A 23 20.89 -4.39 -6.57
N LEU A 24 20.04 -3.38 -6.41
CA LEU A 24 20.17 -2.12 -7.14
C LEU A 24 21.51 -1.45 -6.88
N LYS A 25 22.00 -1.42 -5.62
CA LYS A 25 23.33 -0.88 -5.29
C LYS A 25 24.45 -1.65 -5.96
N GLU A 26 24.37 -2.98 -6.05
CA GLU A 26 25.36 -3.78 -6.77
C GLU A 26 25.32 -3.50 -8.28
N LYS A 27 24.13 -3.43 -8.88
CA LYS A 27 23.99 -3.10 -10.32
C LYS A 27 24.48 -1.70 -10.66
N LEU A 28 24.29 -0.73 -9.77
CA LEU A 28 24.81 0.64 -9.92
C LEU A 28 26.34 0.75 -9.88
N LYS A 29 27.07 -0.30 -9.46
CA LYS A 29 28.53 -0.33 -9.57
C LYS A 29 29.01 -0.67 -10.99
N GLY A 30 28.12 -1.22 -11.81
CA GLY A 30 28.37 -1.50 -13.22
C GLY A 30 27.81 -0.40 -14.13
N GLU A 31 27.89 -0.66 -15.44
CA GLU A 31 27.42 0.26 -16.48
C GLU A 31 26.24 -0.31 -17.29
N ASP A 32 25.74 -1.50 -16.91
CA ASP A 32 24.60 -2.13 -17.58
C ASP A 32 23.30 -1.42 -17.21
N THR A 33 22.94 -0.43 -18.03
CA THR A 33 21.71 0.35 -17.87
C THR A 33 20.44 -0.50 -17.95
N ALA A 34 20.45 -1.64 -18.64
CA ALA A 34 19.29 -2.53 -18.71
C ALA A 34 19.09 -3.27 -17.38
N GLU A 35 20.18 -3.75 -16.78
CA GLU A 35 20.14 -4.36 -15.43
C GLU A 35 19.77 -3.33 -14.36
N ILE A 36 20.32 -2.11 -14.41
CA ILE A 36 19.98 -1.03 -13.47
C ILE A 36 18.50 -0.68 -13.58
N LYS A 37 17.95 -0.59 -14.80
CA LYS A 37 16.52 -0.32 -15.02
C LYS A 37 15.65 -1.44 -14.43
N THR A 38 16.02 -2.70 -14.66
CA THR A 38 15.31 -3.86 -14.12
C THR A 38 15.34 -3.86 -12.58
N ALA A 39 16.50 -3.60 -11.97
CA ALA A 39 16.63 -3.50 -10.51
C ALA A 39 15.83 -2.31 -9.95
N THR A 40 15.77 -1.19 -10.67
CA THR A 40 14.97 -0.02 -10.29
C THR A 40 13.47 -0.33 -10.33
N GLU A 41 13.00 -1.00 -11.39
CA GLU A 41 11.62 -1.47 -11.52
C GLU A 41 11.26 -2.45 -10.39
N LYS A 42 12.19 -3.35 -10.02
CA LYS A 42 12.03 -4.24 -8.88
C LYS A 42 11.85 -3.45 -7.58
N VAL A 43 12.73 -2.51 -7.26
CA VAL A 43 12.62 -1.64 -6.07
C VAL A 43 11.29 -0.88 -6.05
N ALA A 44 10.85 -0.36 -7.19
CA ALA A 44 9.56 0.31 -7.30
C ALA A 44 8.39 -0.63 -7.00
N ALA A 45 8.39 -1.85 -7.55
CA ALA A 45 7.36 -2.86 -7.29
C ALA A 45 7.29 -3.24 -5.81
N VAL A 46 8.43 -3.48 -5.15
CA VAL A 46 8.43 -3.80 -3.71
C VAL A 46 7.98 -2.60 -2.87
N SER A 47 8.32 -1.37 -3.29
CA SER A 47 7.86 -0.14 -2.61
C SER A 47 6.34 0.05 -2.72
N GLN A 48 5.72 -0.36 -3.83
CA GLN A 48 4.27 -0.36 -3.96
C GLN A 48 3.62 -1.39 -3.02
N LYS A 49 4.14 -2.63 -2.98
CA LYS A 49 3.69 -3.65 -2.02
C LYS A 49 3.79 -3.16 -0.57
N LEU A 50 4.89 -2.49 -0.25
CA LEU A 50 5.12 -1.88 1.06
C LEU A 50 4.04 -0.85 1.40
N GLY A 51 3.74 0.07 0.48
CA GLY A 51 2.67 1.06 0.66
C GLY A 51 1.30 0.40 0.85
N GLN A 52 1.00 -0.65 0.07
CA GLN A 52 -0.24 -1.41 0.19
C GLN A 52 -0.36 -2.12 1.54
N ALA A 53 0.72 -2.79 1.99
CA ALA A 53 0.74 -3.47 3.28
C ALA A 53 0.56 -2.49 4.45
N MET A 54 1.21 -1.33 4.37
CA MET A 54 1.06 -0.25 5.36
C MET A 54 -0.36 0.33 5.39
N TYR A 55 -1.00 0.50 4.24
CA TYR A 55 -2.38 1.00 4.17
C TYR A 55 -3.39 -0.04 4.66
N ALA A 56 -3.17 -1.32 4.35
CA ALA A 56 -3.98 -2.43 4.86
C ALA A 56 -3.87 -2.55 6.39
N ASP A 57 -2.67 -2.39 6.95
CA ASP A 57 -2.44 -2.36 8.41
C ASP A 57 -3.12 -1.14 9.06
N ALA A 58 -3.04 0.03 8.41
CA ALA A 58 -3.72 1.23 8.87
C ALA A 58 -5.27 1.08 8.87
N GLN A 59 -5.85 0.45 7.84
CA GLN A 59 -7.29 0.13 7.83
C GLN A 59 -7.67 -0.87 8.91
N ALA A 60 -6.87 -1.92 9.11
CA ALA A 60 -7.11 -2.91 10.16
C ALA A 60 -7.05 -2.29 11.57
N THR A 61 -6.13 -1.34 11.78
CA THR A 61 -5.97 -0.61 13.04
C THR A 61 -7.12 0.40 13.25
N ALA A 62 -7.51 1.14 12.21
CA ALA A 62 -8.64 2.08 12.27
C ALA A 62 -9.99 1.37 12.55
N GLY A 63 -10.17 0.13 12.10
CA GLY A 63 -11.32 -0.71 12.44
C GLY A 63 -11.34 -1.21 13.90
N ALA A 64 -10.20 -1.20 14.60
CA ALA A 64 -10.08 -1.66 15.97
C ALA A 64 -10.32 -0.56 17.02
N GLU A 65 -10.12 0.71 16.67
CA GLU A 65 -10.37 1.86 17.57
C GLU A 65 -11.83 2.34 17.58
N GLY A 66 -12.72 1.73 16.77
CA GLY A 66 -14.16 2.03 16.73
C GLY A 66 -15.02 1.22 17.72
N ALA A 67 -14.46 0.26 18.46
CA ALA A 67 -15.22 -0.62 19.35
C ALA A 67 -15.02 -0.28 20.84
N ALA A 68 -15.51 0.90 21.27
CA ALA A 68 -15.77 1.15 22.68
C ALA A 68 -17.15 0.56 23.06
N PRO A 69 -17.27 -0.36 24.03
CA PRO A 69 -18.57 -0.83 24.50
C PRO A 69 -19.13 0.19 25.50
N GLY A 70 -20.08 1.02 25.08
CA GLY A 70 -20.74 1.93 26.00
C GLY A 70 -21.83 2.80 25.40
N ALA A 71 -23.07 2.40 25.69
CA ALA A 71 -24.31 3.19 25.68
C ALA A 71 -25.02 3.43 24.33
N ASP A 72 -26.05 2.60 24.12
CA ASP A 72 -27.40 2.93 23.63
C ASP A 72 -27.67 4.42 23.33
N ALA A 73 -27.90 4.76 22.05
CA ALA A 73 -29.12 5.40 21.54
C ALA A 73 -28.90 6.11 20.19
N GLY A 74 -29.38 5.48 19.11
CA GLY A 74 -30.03 6.17 17.99
C GLY A 74 -29.18 6.85 16.91
N ALA A 75 -29.62 6.64 15.66
CA ALA A 75 -29.33 7.40 14.44
C ALA A 75 -28.05 7.05 13.64
N LYS A 76 -28.19 6.01 12.81
CA LYS A 76 -28.08 6.06 11.34
C LYS A 76 -27.21 7.20 10.74
N ALA A 77 -25.99 6.82 10.35
CA ALA A 77 -25.19 7.29 9.21
C ALA A 77 -24.04 6.25 9.13
N ASP A 78 -23.99 5.29 8.21
CA ASP A 78 -23.90 5.42 6.75
C ASP A 78 -23.00 6.59 6.34
N ASP A 79 -21.71 6.49 6.64
CA ASP A 79 -20.63 6.92 5.74
C ASP A 79 -19.28 6.35 6.21
N ASP A 80 -18.34 6.20 5.29
CA ASP A 80 -16.97 5.64 5.40
C ASP A 80 -16.81 4.12 5.21
N VAL A 81 -17.73 3.50 4.48
CA VAL A 81 -17.35 2.37 3.62
C VAL A 81 -16.74 2.97 2.34
N VAL A 82 -15.43 3.21 2.36
CA VAL A 82 -14.69 3.40 1.10
C VAL A 82 -14.48 2.01 0.50
N ASP A 83 -15.57 1.46 -0.02
CA ASP A 83 -15.54 0.32 -0.92
C ASP A 83 -14.77 0.78 -2.15
N ALA A 84 -13.69 0.09 -2.48
CA ALA A 84 -12.94 0.33 -3.68
C ALA A 84 -13.85 -0.06 -4.86
N GLU A 85 -14.69 0.89 -5.28
CA GLU A 85 -15.53 0.73 -6.46
C GLU A 85 -14.58 0.61 -7.65
N ILE A 86 -14.45 -0.63 -8.09
CA ILE A 86 -13.81 -1.03 -9.33
C ILE A 86 -14.39 -0.15 -10.42
N VAL A 87 -13.52 0.65 -11.03
CA VAL A 87 -13.79 1.34 -12.27
C VAL A 87 -14.09 0.28 -13.33
N ASP A 88 -15.36 0.00 -13.57
CA ASP A 88 -15.79 -0.57 -14.84
C ASP A 88 -16.40 0.55 -15.67
N GLU A 89 -15.60 0.97 -16.65
CA GLU A 89 -16.02 1.70 -17.83
C GLU A 89 -17.30 1.09 -18.41
N ASP A 90 -18.37 1.85 -18.54
CA ASP A 90 -18.93 2.07 -19.88
C ASP A 90 -20.00 3.16 -19.94
N LYS A 91 -19.84 3.95 -20.99
CA LYS A 91 -20.73 4.91 -21.63
C LYS A 91 -22.22 4.77 -21.25
N LYS A 92 -22.91 5.92 -21.14
CA LYS A 92 -23.73 6.49 -22.25
C LYS A 92 -24.84 7.42 -21.74
N ASP A 93 -24.88 8.62 -22.34
CA ASP A 93 -26.02 9.54 -22.60
C ASP A 93 -27.00 9.83 -21.44
N GLY A 94 -27.18 11.06 -20.96
CA GLY A 94 -27.54 12.26 -21.73
C GLY A 94 -29.03 12.59 -21.49
N ALA A 95 -29.31 13.80 -20.98
CA ALA A 95 -30.64 14.45 -20.85
C ALA A 95 -31.62 13.79 -19.84
N ALA A 96 -32.49 14.52 -19.14
CA ALA A 96 -33.16 15.78 -19.46
C ALA A 96 -33.54 16.53 -18.17
#